data_AF-A0ABD7KGE2-F1
#
_entry.id   AF-A0ABD7KGE2-F1
#
_cell.length_a   1.000
_cell.length_b   1.000
_cell.length_c   1.000
_cell.angle_alpha   90.00
_cell.angle_beta   90.00
_cell.angle_gamma   90.00
#
_symmetry.space_group_name_H-M   'P 1'
#
loop_
_entity.id
_entity.type
_entity.pdbx_description
1 polymer ?
#
loop_
_entity_poly.entity_id
_entity_poly.type
_entity_poly.pdbx_seq_one_letter_code
_entity_poly.pdbx_strand_id
1 'polypeptide(L)'
;MVNLFRGFVFLWLSCIGIVHAADTGWLVSPQNDHARIRFQAEREQTHIKGLLTVELKPGWKTYWRSPGEGGVAPKISWPDGVTDSWSWPVPSRFDISGIRRRAITIRSLSRSFSTG
;
A
#
# COMPACT_ATOMS: atom_id res chain seq x y z
N MET A 1 -15.98 -13.84 -47.63
CA MET A 1 -14.73 -13.49 -46.90
C MET A 1 -14.94 -12.62 -45.65
N VAL A 2 -15.94 -11.73 -45.60
CA VAL A 2 -16.12 -10.77 -44.47
C VAL A 2 -16.55 -11.42 -43.14
N ASN A 3 -17.28 -12.54 -43.16
CA ASN A 3 -17.75 -13.22 -41.94
C ASN A 3 -16.63 -13.92 -41.13
N LEU A 4 -15.52 -14.30 -41.77
CA LEU A 4 -14.39 -14.94 -41.09
C LEU A 4 -13.58 -13.95 -40.26
N PHE A 5 -13.37 -12.73 -40.78
CA PHE A 5 -12.74 -11.63 -40.05
C PHE A 5 -13.58 -11.19 -38.85
N ARG A 6 -14.92 -11.19 -38.98
CA ARG A 6 -15.83 -10.78 -37.91
C ARG A 6 -15.78 -11.73 -36.71
N GLY A 7 -15.66 -13.04 -36.96
CA GLY A 7 -15.49 -14.04 -35.89
C GLY A 7 -14.18 -13.88 -35.12
N PHE A 8 -13.08 -13.56 -35.82
CA PHE A 8 -11.78 -13.32 -35.20
C PHE A 8 -11.79 -12.10 -34.27
N VAL A 9 -12.50 -11.03 -34.65
CA VAL A 9 -12.64 -9.82 -33.81
C VAL A 9 -13.43 -10.11 -32.52
N PHE A 10 -14.53 -10.88 -32.60
CA PHE A 10 -15.29 -11.28 -31.41
C PHE A 10 -14.51 -12.22 -30.49
N LEU A 11 -13.71 -13.13 -31.04
CA LEU A 11 -12.81 -14.00 -30.26
C LEU A 11 -11.71 -13.19 -29.55
N TRP A 12 -11.18 -12.16 -30.22
CA TRP A 12 -10.14 -11.28 -29.65
C TRP A 12 -10.69 -10.41 -28.50
N LEU A 13 -11.91 -9.89 -28.65
CA LEU A 13 -12.59 -9.14 -27.58
C LEU A 13 -12.94 -9.99 -26.36
N SER A 14 -13.21 -11.29 -26.53
CA SER A 14 -13.50 -12.20 -25.41
C SER A 14 -12.28 -12.51 -24.53
N CYS A 15 -11.06 -12.24 -25.00
CA CYS A 15 -9.83 -12.58 -24.27
C CYS A 15 -9.30 -11.42 -23.40
N ILE A 16 -10.00 -10.28 -23.37
CA ILE A 16 -9.67 -9.17 -22.47
C ILE A 16 -10.22 -9.49 -21.07
N GLY A 17 -9.54 -10.39 -20.36
CA GLY A 17 -9.78 -10.62 -18.95
C GLY A 17 -9.37 -9.37 -18.16
N ILE A 18 -10.31 -8.76 -17.46
CA ILE A 18 -10.02 -7.63 -16.57
C ILE A 18 -9.29 -8.18 -15.34
N VAL A 19 -8.01 -7.87 -15.20
CA VAL A 19 -7.25 -8.15 -13.97
C VAL A 19 -7.59 -7.06 -12.97
N HIS A 20 -8.33 -7.40 -11.92
CA HIS A 20 -8.63 -6.49 -10.83
C HIS A 20 -7.64 -6.68 -9.68
N ALA A 21 -6.82 -5.66 -9.41
CA ALA A 21 -6.18 -5.53 -8.10
C ALA A 21 -7.24 -5.10 -7.07
N ALA A 22 -7.19 -5.69 -5.87
CA ALA A 22 -8.05 -5.25 -4.76
C ALA A 22 -7.58 -3.88 -4.28
N ASP A 23 -8.51 -2.97 -4.02
CA ASP A 23 -8.21 -1.59 -3.65
C ASP A 23 -9.29 -1.06 -2.70
N THR A 24 -8.86 -0.54 -1.55
CA THR A 24 -9.78 0.06 -0.57
C THR A 24 -10.31 1.43 -1.00
N GLY A 25 -9.68 2.05 -2.01
CA GLY A 25 -9.79 3.49 -2.22
C GLY A 25 -9.16 4.28 -1.07
N TRP A 26 -9.36 5.60 -1.07
CA TRP A 26 -8.89 6.47 0.01
C TRP A 26 -9.79 6.35 1.24
N LEU A 27 -9.21 5.89 2.34
CA LEU A 27 -9.79 5.84 3.65
C LEU A 27 -9.36 7.08 4.45
N VAL A 28 -10.33 7.69 5.13
CA VAL A 28 -10.16 8.80 6.05
C VAL A 28 -10.79 8.44 7.38
N SER A 29 -10.20 8.88 8.49
CA SER A 29 -10.79 8.72 9.82
C SER A 29 -11.54 10.00 10.18
N PRO A 30 -12.77 9.92 10.70
CA PRO A 30 -13.49 11.11 11.18
C PRO A 30 -12.73 11.87 12.28
N GLN A 31 -11.86 11.20 13.02
CA GLN A 31 -11.06 11.76 14.11
C GLN A 31 -9.68 12.25 13.65
N ASN A 32 -9.33 12.09 12.36
CA ASN A 32 -8.06 12.53 11.80
C ASN A 32 -8.27 13.07 10.39
N ASP A 33 -8.27 14.39 10.26
CA ASP A 33 -8.40 15.08 8.99
C ASP A 33 -7.03 15.34 8.32
N HIS A 34 -5.92 14.96 8.95
CA HIS A 34 -4.56 15.26 8.50
C HIS A 34 -3.89 14.12 7.73
N ALA A 35 -4.52 12.95 7.70
CA ALA A 35 -4.00 11.77 7.01
C ALA A 35 -5.12 11.06 6.23
N ARG A 36 -4.77 10.54 5.06
CA ARG A 36 -5.58 9.57 4.32
C ARG A 36 -4.71 8.38 3.95
N ILE A 37 -5.31 7.19 3.94
CA ILE A 37 -4.61 5.95 3.64
C ILE A 37 -5.31 5.20 2.51
N ARG A 38 -4.56 4.48 1.70
CA ARG A 38 -5.10 3.58 0.68
C ARG A 38 -4.30 2.29 0.71
N PHE A 39 -5.00 1.16 0.70
CA PHE A 39 -4.36 -0.14 0.63
C PHE A 39 -4.76 -0.83 -0.66
N GLN A 40 -3.77 -1.22 -1.45
CA GLN A 40 -3.95 -1.96 -2.69
C GLN A 40 -3.32 -3.33 -2.53
N ALA A 41 -3.90 -4.37 -3.08
CA ALA A 41 -3.38 -5.72 -3.00
C ALA A 41 -3.58 -6.51 -4.29
N GLU A 42 -2.60 -7.33 -4.60
CA GLU A 42 -2.57 -8.23 -5.75
C GLU A 42 -2.19 -9.62 -5.28
N ARG A 43 -2.97 -10.63 -5.68
CA ARG A 43 -2.66 -12.02 -5.35
C ARG A 43 -1.67 -12.58 -6.37
N GLU A 44 -0.53 -13.04 -5.90
CA GLU A 44 0.40 -13.88 -6.64
C GLU A 44 0.17 -15.37 -6.32
N GLN A 45 0.95 -16.25 -6.95
CA GLN A 45 0.77 -17.71 -6.87
C GLN A 45 0.88 -18.24 -5.43
N THR A 46 1.80 -17.71 -4.63
CA THR A 46 2.11 -18.21 -3.28
C THR A 46 1.85 -17.20 -2.18
N HIS A 47 1.66 -15.93 -2.55
CA HIS A 47 1.59 -14.83 -1.61
C HIS A 47 0.77 -13.67 -2.21
N ILE A 48 0.26 -12.79 -1.36
CA ILE A 48 -0.39 -11.54 -1.75
C ILE A 48 0.67 -10.44 -1.66
N LYS A 49 0.78 -9.59 -2.67
CA LYS A 49 1.52 -8.32 -2.55
C LYS A 49 0.56 -7.22 -2.15
N GLY A 50 0.93 -6.40 -1.18
CA GLY A 50 0.17 -5.22 -0.76
C GLY A 50 0.97 -3.95 -0.90
N LEU A 51 0.27 -2.84 -1.12
CA LEU A 51 0.81 -1.50 -1.15
C LEU A 51 0.01 -0.62 -0.19
N LEU A 52 0.64 -0.14 0.89
CA LEU A 52 0.05 0.88 1.75
C LEU A 52 0.55 2.26 1.33
N THR A 53 -0.37 3.12 0.90
CA THR A 53 -0.10 4.52 0.63
C THR A 53 -0.66 5.35 1.76
N VAL A 54 0.16 6.25 2.31
CA VAL A 54 -0.22 7.16 3.40
C VAL A 54 0.05 8.57 2.92
N GLU A 55 -0.97 9.39 2.75
CA GLU A 55 -0.81 10.81 2.42
C GLU A 55 -1.13 11.67 3.63
N LEU A 56 -0.23 12.62 3.90
CA LEU A 56 -0.30 13.52 5.04
C LEU A 56 -0.47 14.96 4.54
N LYS A 57 -1.27 15.76 5.25
CA LYS A 57 -1.34 17.20 5.03
C LYS A 57 0.04 17.86 5.25
N PRO A 58 0.31 19.03 4.65
CA PRO A 58 1.57 19.74 4.86
C PRO A 58 1.89 19.94 6.35
N GLY A 59 3.16 19.76 6.72
CA GLY A 59 3.65 19.85 8.10
C GLY A 59 3.58 18.54 8.90
N TRP A 60 2.64 17.65 8.57
CA TRP A 60 2.45 16.36 9.24
C TRP A 60 3.48 15.32 8.81
N LYS A 61 3.84 14.46 9.76
CA LYS A 61 4.83 13.38 9.57
C LYS A 61 4.32 12.12 10.26
N THR A 62 4.80 10.97 9.80
CA THR A 62 4.61 9.69 10.47
C THR A 62 5.95 9.08 10.86
N TYR A 63 5.91 8.14 11.79
CA TYR A 63 7.09 7.50 12.33
C TYR A 63 7.61 6.39 11.41
N TRP A 64 8.92 6.20 11.44
CA TRP A 64 9.55 5.03 10.84
C TRP A 64 9.52 3.82 11.79
N ARG A 65 10.03 2.66 11.34
CA ARG A 65 10.13 1.43 12.13
C ARG A 65 10.69 1.66 13.54
N SER A 66 11.72 2.49 13.64
CA SER A 66 12.36 2.86 14.90
C SER A 66 12.08 4.35 15.16
N PRO A 67 11.01 4.67 15.90
CA PRO A 67 10.53 6.05 16.06
C PRO A 67 11.45 6.94 16.92
N GLY A 68 12.33 6.33 17.72
CA GLY A 68 13.10 7.03 18.74
C GLY A 68 12.27 7.31 20.00
N GLU A 69 12.80 8.14 20.89
CA GLU A 69 12.16 8.48 22.15
C GLU A 69 10.88 9.31 21.92
N GLY A 70 9.75 8.82 22.45
CA GLY A 70 8.46 9.50 22.39
C GLY A 70 7.61 9.27 21.13
N GLY A 71 7.99 8.36 20.23
CA GLY A 71 7.21 8.05 19.03
C GLY A 71 6.64 6.63 19.00
N VAL A 72 5.65 6.40 18.12
CA VAL A 72 4.96 5.11 17.97
C VAL A 72 5.08 4.64 16.53
N ALA A 73 5.71 3.48 16.32
CA ALA A 73 5.82 2.89 15.00
C ALA A 73 4.43 2.46 14.48
N PRO A 74 4.13 2.68 13.18
CA PRO A 74 2.88 2.21 12.62
C PRO A 74 2.85 0.69 12.59
N LYS A 75 1.70 0.11 12.94
CA LYS A 75 1.45 -1.33 12.96
C LYS A 75 0.16 -1.63 12.20
N ILE A 76 0.16 -2.72 11.46
CA ILE A 76 -1.06 -3.34 10.91
C ILE A 76 -1.29 -4.63 11.68
N SER A 77 -2.54 -4.86 12.09
CA SER A 77 -2.97 -6.13 12.68
C SER A 77 -3.64 -6.96 11.60
N TRP A 78 -3.19 -8.20 11.43
CA TRP A 78 -3.76 -9.16 10.50
C TRP A 78 -4.58 -10.22 11.25
N PRO A 79 -5.51 -10.90 10.56
CA PRO A 79 -6.13 -12.11 11.09
C PRO A 79 -5.09 -13.19 11.41
N ASP A 80 -5.44 -14.10 12.30
CA ASP A 80 -4.58 -15.22 12.68
C ASP A 80 -4.21 -16.10 11.46
N GLY A 81 -2.98 -16.64 11.45
CA GLY A 81 -2.46 -17.47 10.36
C GLY A 81 -1.81 -16.70 9.20
N VAL A 82 -1.85 -15.36 9.20
CA VAL A 82 -1.16 -14.54 8.19
C VAL A 82 0.26 -14.21 8.66
N THR A 83 1.26 -14.58 7.86
CA THR A 83 2.65 -14.13 8.05
C THR A 83 2.97 -13.00 7.09
N ASP A 84 3.46 -11.88 7.63
CA ASP A 84 3.59 -10.63 6.89
C ASP A 84 5.06 -10.12 6.88
N SER A 85 5.60 -9.72 5.72
CA SER A 85 6.98 -9.21 5.61
C SER A 85 6.99 -7.73 5.18
N TRP A 86 7.37 -6.79 6.05
CA TRP A 86 7.20 -5.35 5.76
C TRP A 86 8.46 -4.72 5.17
N SER A 87 8.38 -4.19 3.95
CA SER A 87 9.46 -3.41 3.36
C SER A 87 9.32 -1.94 3.74
N TRP A 88 10.20 -1.48 4.63
CA TRP A 88 10.23 -0.09 5.05
C TRP A 88 11.00 0.77 4.01
N PRO A 89 10.43 1.90 3.55
CA PRO A 89 11.13 2.80 2.66
C PRO A 89 12.25 3.51 3.41
N VAL A 90 13.24 3.98 2.66
CA VAL A 90 14.37 4.72 3.21
C VAL A 90 13.85 5.99 3.89
N PRO A 91 14.20 6.25 5.16
CA PRO A 91 13.70 7.40 5.87
C PRO A 91 14.41 8.68 5.44
N SER A 92 13.65 9.76 5.42
CA SER A 92 14.24 11.10 5.48
C SER A 92 14.58 11.42 6.95
N ARG A 93 15.66 12.15 7.19
CA ARG A 93 16.00 12.59 8.56
C ARG A 93 15.38 13.97 8.78
N PHE A 94 14.74 14.16 9.93
CA PHE A 94 14.17 15.45 10.30
C PHE A 94 14.59 15.78 11.73
N ASP A 95 15.13 16.97 11.93
CA ASP A 95 15.45 17.49 13.26
C ASP A 95 14.24 18.27 13.76
N ILE A 96 13.72 17.90 14.93
CA ILE A 96 12.63 18.63 15.58
C ILE A 96 13.12 18.88 17.01
N SER A 97 13.36 20.15 17.34
CA SER A 97 13.74 20.61 18.69
C SER A 97 15.05 20.04 19.24
N GLY A 98 16.06 19.77 18.39
CA GLY A 98 17.39 19.29 18.82
C GLY A 98 17.45 17.78 19.12
N ILE A 99 16.34 17.06 18.92
CA ILE A 99 16.27 15.61 19.06
C ILE A 99 16.28 15.01 17.65
N ARG A 100 17.34 14.26 17.34
CA ARG A 100 17.48 13.53 16.07
C ARG A 100 16.39 12.46 15.95
N ARG A 101 15.42 12.67 15.04
CA ARG A 101 14.34 11.72 14.77
C ARG A 101 14.37 11.26 13.31
N ARG A 102 14.05 9.97 13.08
CA ARG A 102 13.86 9.42 11.73
C ARG A 102 12.36 9.38 11.46
N ALA A 103 11.88 10.25 10.58
CA ALA A 103 10.47 10.34 10.20
C ALA A 103 10.35 10.28 8.67
N ILE A 104 9.23 9.80 8.14
CA ILE A 104 9.05 9.68 6.69
C ILE A 104 7.78 10.41 6.27
N THR A 105 7.87 11.16 5.18
CA THR A 105 6.70 11.46 4.34
C THR A 105 6.55 10.28 3.39
N ILE A 106 5.70 9.32 3.76
CA ILE A 106 5.55 8.08 2.98
C ILE A 106 4.79 8.43 1.71
N ARG A 107 5.29 8.02 0.54
CA ARG A 107 4.55 8.17 -0.73
C ARG A 107 4.08 6.83 -1.30
N SER A 108 4.70 5.70 -0.90
CA SER A 108 4.17 4.32 -1.07
C SER A 108 4.98 3.30 -0.24
N LEU A 109 4.35 2.19 0.20
CA LEU A 109 4.95 1.08 0.96
C LEU A 109 4.60 -0.26 0.30
N SER A 110 5.55 -1.00 -0.26
CA SER A 110 5.31 -2.33 -0.87
C SER A 110 5.54 -3.46 0.13
N ARG A 111 4.71 -4.52 0.10
CA ARG A 111 4.71 -5.67 1.02
C ARG A 111 4.36 -6.96 0.30
N SER A 112 4.83 -8.10 0.80
CA SER A 112 4.46 -9.46 0.39
C SER A 112 3.93 -10.28 1.60
N PHE A 113 2.90 -11.11 1.39
CA PHE A 113 2.14 -11.90 2.38
C PHE A 113 1.97 -13.35 1.95
N SER A 114 2.61 -14.35 2.56
CA SER A 114 2.39 -15.76 2.20
C SER A 114 1.23 -16.35 2.99
N THR A 115 0.35 -17.12 2.35
CA THR A 115 -0.56 -18.04 3.07
C THR A 115 0.11 -19.40 3.16
N GLY A 116 0.25 -19.94 4.37
CA GLY A 116 0.70 -21.31 4.60
C GLY A 116 -0.37 -22.34 4.24
#